data_AF-A0A9D2PX47-F1
#
_entry.id   AF-A0A9D2PX47-F1
#
_cell.length_a   1.000
_cell.length_b   1.000
_cell.length_c   1.000
_cell.angle_alpha   90.00
_cell.angle_beta   90.00
_cell.angle_gamma   90.00
#
_symmetry.space_group_name_H-M   'P 1'
#
loop_
_entity.id
_entity.type
_entity.pdbx_description
1 polymer ?
#
loop_
_entity_poly.entity_id
_entity_poly.type
_entity_poly.pdbx_seq_one_letter_code
_entity_poly.pdbx_strand_id
1 'polypeptide(L)'
;MKFDWKLKDILMVGIAGVLFSFLYLGMVYVGTALCTAMTPFGMGAAGYEPIYGIWFMAGMFALYVIRKPGTGVVAEMLAALLEVLMGNMFGPRVFLTGFFQGIGTEIGFAIGGYKKYDMKTVLIASVTTTITSFIWNTYTSAYYTLELWLVVVMFIIRLVSSLLFCGVITKKLADGLAKAGVLKGYAIGQQYDNFDEE
;
A
#
# COMPACT_ATOMS: atom_id res chain seq x y z
N MET A 1 -23.70 0.12 -4.92
CA MET A 1 -22.44 0.42 -5.61
C MET A 1 -22.29 -0.59 -6.73
N LYS A 2 -22.23 -0.19 -8.01
CA LYS A 2 -22.02 -1.14 -9.12
C LYS A 2 -20.52 -1.25 -9.37
N PHE A 3 -19.98 -2.47 -9.39
CA PHE A 3 -18.62 -2.76 -9.82
C PHE A 3 -18.54 -2.64 -11.35
N ASP A 4 -18.42 -1.41 -11.86
CA ASP A 4 -18.31 -1.12 -13.29
C ASP A 4 -16.84 -1.16 -13.73
N TRP A 5 -16.20 -2.32 -13.60
CA TRP A 5 -14.82 -2.52 -14.03
C TRP A 5 -14.76 -2.80 -15.52
N LYS A 6 -13.88 -2.09 -16.22
CA LYS A 6 -13.57 -2.32 -17.64
C LYS A 6 -12.31 -3.16 -17.76
N LEU A 7 -12.10 -3.78 -18.92
CA LEU A 7 -10.89 -4.58 -19.19
C LEU A 7 -9.60 -3.81 -18.87
N LYS A 8 -9.53 -2.53 -19.21
CA LYS A 8 -8.36 -1.67 -18.89
C LYS A 8 -8.07 -1.62 -17.39
N ASP A 9 -9.09 -1.59 -16.53
CA ASP A 9 -8.93 -1.50 -15.08
C ASP A 9 -8.33 -2.80 -14.54
N ILE A 10 -8.81 -3.95 -15.04
CA ILE A 10 -8.26 -5.28 -14.72
C ILE A 10 -6.78 -5.36 -15.15
N LEU A 11 -6.46 -4.89 -16.36
CA LEU A 11 -5.09 -4.87 -16.86
C LEU A 11 -4.18 -3.97 -16.00
N MET A 12 -4.66 -2.79 -15.58
CA MET A 12 -3.90 -1.90 -14.70
C MET A 12 -3.65 -2.52 -13.33
N VAL A 13 -4.65 -3.19 -12.75
CA VAL A 13 -4.48 -3.97 -11.52
C VAL A 13 -3.44 -5.08 -11.71
N GLY A 14 -3.48 -5.79 -12.84
CA GLY A 14 -2.48 -6.81 -13.18
C GLY A 14 -1.07 -6.25 -13.28
N ILE A 15 -0.89 -5.15 -14.01
CA ILE A 15 0.42 -4.48 -14.19
C ILE A 15 0.95 -3.98 -12.84
N ALA A 16 0.11 -3.28 -12.06
CA ALA A 16 0.48 -2.80 -10.74
C ALA A 16 0.83 -3.97 -9.81
N GLY A 17 0.01 -5.02 -9.77
CA GLY A 17 0.23 -6.21 -8.96
C GLY A 17 1.59 -6.85 -9.24
N VAL A 18 1.94 -7.05 -10.52
CA VAL A 18 3.24 -7.60 -10.91
C VAL A 18 4.38 -6.67 -10.52
N LEU A 19 4.33 -5.39 -10.86
CA LEU A 19 5.43 -4.46 -10.58
C LEU A 19 5.70 -4.32 -9.08
N PHE A 20 4.63 -4.17 -8.29
CA PHE A 20 4.75 -4.03 -6.84
C PHE A 20 5.10 -5.36 -6.16
N SER A 21 4.74 -6.52 -6.70
CA SER A 21 5.15 -7.81 -6.09
C SER A 21 6.68 -8.00 -6.11
N PHE A 22 7.35 -7.61 -7.21
CA PHE A 22 8.82 -7.61 -7.26
C PHE A 22 9.41 -6.65 -6.23
N LEU A 23 8.84 -5.45 -6.10
CA LEU A 23 9.26 -4.48 -5.09
C LEU A 23 9.06 -5.03 -3.67
N TYR A 24 7.92 -5.66 -3.39
CA TYR A 24 7.57 -6.19 -2.07
C TYR A 24 8.55 -7.28 -1.68
N LEU A 25 8.78 -8.25 -2.56
CA LEU A 25 9.71 -9.34 -2.30
C LEU A 25 11.14 -8.81 -2.09
N GLY A 26 11.59 -7.84 -2.89
CA GLY A 26 12.89 -7.20 -2.70
C GLY A 26 13.00 -6.55 -1.32
N MET A 27 11.96 -5.85 -0.88
CA MET A 27 11.93 -5.19 0.43
C MET A 27 11.80 -6.16 1.60
N VAL A 28 11.34 -7.40 1.39
CA VAL A 28 11.38 -8.44 2.44
C VAL A 28 12.82 -8.70 2.84
N TYR A 29 13.73 -8.86 1.88
CA TYR A 29 15.15 -9.09 2.16
C TYR A 29 15.82 -7.87 2.81
N VAL A 30 15.51 -6.66 2.33
CA VAL A 30 15.99 -5.41 2.97
C VAL A 30 15.50 -5.32 4.41
N GLY A 31 14.21 -5.61 4.65
CA GLY A 31 13.63 -5.61 5.98
C GLY A 31 14.22 -6.68 6.89
N THR A 32 14.54 -7.87 6.39
CA THR A 32 15.26 -8.90 7.15
C THR A 32 16.64 -8.41 7.58
N ALA A 33 17.37 -7.73 6.69
CA ALA A 33 18.66 -7.13 7.01
C ALA A 33 18.53 -6.03 8.08
N LEU A 34 17.50 -5.17 7.99
CA LEU A 34 17.20 -4.16 9.01
C LEU A 34 16.87 -4.79 10.36
N CYS A 35 16.04 -5.83 10.40
CA CYS A 35 15.75 -6.58 11.62
C CYS A 35 17.03 -7.13 12.25
N THR A 36 17.91 -7.71 11.44
CA THR A 36 19.19 -8.25 11.89
C THR A 36 20.08 -7.15 12.47
N ALA A 37 20.22 -6.03 11.76
CA ALA A 37 21.02 -4.89 12.21
C ALA A 37 20.48 -4.24 13.50
N MET A 38 19.16 -4.28 13.72
CA MET A 38 18.51 -3.70 14.89
C MET A 38 18.42 -4.65 16.08
N THR A 39 18.70 -5.95 15.89
CA THR A 39 18.63 -6.98 16.94
C THR A 39 19.59 -6.71 18.12
N PRO A 40 20.87 -6.32 17.92
CA PRO A 40 21.79 -6.02 19.03
C PRO A 40 21.32 -4.89 19.96
N PHE A 41 20.41 -4.03 19.47
CA PHE A 41 19.85 -2.91 20.23
C PHE A 41 18.48 -3.24 20.85
N GLY A 42 18.04 -4.50 20.79
CA GLY A 42 16.72 -4.91 21.27
C GLY A 42 15.56 -4.43 20.39
N MET A 43 15.84 -3.88 19.20
CA MET A 43 14.84 -3.30 18.29
C MET A 43 14.59 -4.14 17.04
N GLY A 44 15.01 -5.42 17.03
CA GLY A 44 14.87 -6.30 15.86
C GLY A 44 13.43 -6.42 15.35
N ALA A 45 12.44 -6.44 16.27
CA ALA A 45 11.01 -6.49 15.93
C ALA A 45 10.53 -5.26 15.14
N ALA A 46 11.20 -4.12 15.28
CA ALA A 46 10.86 -2.88 14.57
C ALA A 46 11.56 -2.77 13.20
N GLY A 47 12.37 -3.74 12.78
CA GLY A 47 13.22 -3.60 11.60
C GLY A 47 12.48 -3.42 10.27
N TYR A 48 11.29 -4.00 10.12
CA TYR A 48 10.46 -3.79 8.93
C TYR A 48 9.73 -2.44 8.94
N GLU A 49 9.50 -1.85 10.12
CA GLU A 49 8.60 -0.71 10.29
C GLU A 49 9.00 0.55 9.48
N PRO A 50 10.30 0.91 9.34
CA PRO A 50 10.71 2.08 8.57
C PRO A 50 10.33 2.03 7.08
N ILE A 51 10.24 0.82 6.51
CA ILE A 51 9.93 0.60 5.09
C ILE A 51 8.57 -0.09 4.88
N TYR A 52 7.80 -0.28 5.95
CA TYR A 52 6.55 -1.02 5.91
C TYR A 52 5.50 -0.43 4.95
N GLY A 53 5.54 0.89 4.76
CA GLY A 53 4.66 1.59 3.83
C GLY A 53 4.78 1.14 2.38
N ILE A 54 5.86 0.43 2.01
CA ILE A 54 6.04 -0.10 0.66
C ILE A 54 4.99 -1.17 0.36
N TRP A 55 4.73 -2.09 1.29
CA TRP A 55 3.71 -3.16 1.17
C TRP A 55 2.26 -2.67 1.21
N PHE A 56 2.01 -1.38 1.00
CA PHE A 56 0.67 -0.79 0.84
C PHE A 56 0.52 -0.08 -0.52
N MET A 57 1.62 0.09 -1.25
CA MET A 57 1.69 0.93 -2.44
C MET A 57 0.85 0.39 -3.61
N ALA A 58 0.66 -0.92 -3.75
CA ALA A 58 -0.05 -1.52 -4.88
C ALA A 58 -1.52 -1.13 -4.86
N GLY A 59 -2.19 -1.36 -3.73
CA GLY A 59 -3.56 -0.97 -3.49
C GLY A 59 -3.74 0.55 -3.56
N MET A 60 -2.83 1.31 -2.95
CA MET A 60 -2.89 2.77 -2.96
C MET A 60 -2.75 3.35 -4.36
N PHE A 61 -1.77 2.85 -5.14
CA PHE A 61 -1.54 3.27 -6.52
C PHE A 61 -2.75 2.96 -7.40
N ALA A 62 -3.18 1.70 -7.41
CA ALA A 62 -4.25 1.24 -8.28
C ALA A 62 -5.56 1.97 -7.97
N LEU A 63 -5.91 2.11 -6.68
CA LEU A 63 -7.14 2.81 -6.28
C LEU A 63 -7.08 4.31 -6.63
N TYR A 64 -5.93 4.96 -6.45
CA TYR A 64 -5.77 6.37 -6.80
C TYR A 64 -5.87 6.63 -8.32
N VAL A 65 -5.37 5.70 -9.14
CA VAL A 65 -5.42 5.77 -10.61
C VAL A 65 -6.81 5.43 -11.15
N ILE A 66 -7.37 4.28 -10.75
CA ILE A 66 -8.61 3.73 -11.31
C ILE A 66 -9.84 4.43 -10.72
N ARG A 67 -9.77 4.86 -9.45
CA ARG A 67 -10.83 5.59 -8.74
C ARG A 67 -12.15 4.82 -8.67
N LYS A 68 -12.07 3.50 -8.50
CA LYS A 68 -13.22 2.61 -8.36
C LYS A 68 -13.14 1.80 -7.08
N PRO A 69 -14.28 1.53 -6.42
CA PRO A 69 -14.32 0.73 -5.20
C PRO A 69 -13.83 -0.69 -5.43
N GLY A 70 -13.14 -1.23 -4.43
CA GLY A 70 -12.56 -2.58 -4.44
C GLY A 70 -11.22 -2.68 -5.17
N THR A 71 -10.76 -1.62 -5.83
CA THR A 71 -9.48 -1.62 -6.55
C THR A 71 -8.31 -1.82 -5.60
N GLY A 72 -8.32 -1.13 -4.45
CA GLY A 72 -7.27 -1.21 -3.45
C GLY A 72 -7.11 -2.62 -2.92
N VAL A 73 -8.22 -3.28 -2.57
CA VAL A 73 -8.21 -4.67 -2.08
C VAL A 73 -7.69 -5.64 -3.14
N VAL A 74 -8.23 -5.58 -4.37
CA VAL A 74 -7.87 -6.55 -5.40
C VAL A 74 -6.41 -6.38 -5.83
N ALA A 75 -5.93 -5.14 -5.98
CA ALA A 75 -4.54 -4.88 -6.37
C ALA A 75 -3.55 -5.28 -5.29
N GLU A 76 -3.85 -4.99 -4.02
CA GLU A 76 -2.99 -5.35 -2.90
C GLU A 76 -2.91 -6.87 -2.71
N MET A 77 -4.05 -7.56 -2.78
CA MET A 77 -4.09 -9.02 -2.70
C MET A 77 -3.39 -9.70 -3.88
N LEU A 78 -3.49 -9.14 -5.09
CA LEU A 78 -2.78 -9.66 -6.26
C LEU A 78 -1.27 -9.49 -6.12
N ALA A 79 -0.80 -8.33 -5.68
CA ALA A 79 0.62 -8.10 -5.39
C ALA A 79 1.14 -9.08 -4.34
N ALA A 80 0.41 -9.22 -3.22
CA ALA A 80 0.74 -10.17 -2.15
C ALA A 80 0.71 -11.63 -2.62
N LEU A 81 -0.24 -12.03 -3.47
CA LEU A 81 -0.29 -13.37 -4.04
C LEU A 81 0.95 -13.66 -4.89
N LEU A 82 1.30 -12.74 -5.80
CA LEU A 82 2.48 -12.89 -6.65
C LEU A 82 3.77 -12.91 -5.82
N GLU A 83 3.86 -12.07 -4.80
CA GLU A 83 4.97 -12.07 -3.85
C GLU A 83 5.13 -13.44 -3.15
N VAL A 84 4.02 -14.06 -2.72
CA VAL A 84 4.02 -15.42 -2.16
C VAL A 84 4.50 -16.44 -3.17
N LEU A 85 3.96 -16.41 -4.40
CA LEU A 85 4.31 -17.36 -5.46
C LEU A 85 5.79 -17.25 -5.87
N MET A 86 6.40 -16.08 -5.69
CA MET A 86 7.83 -15.85 -5.94
C MET A 86 8.74 -16.29 -4.77
N GLY A 87 8.19 -16.86 -3.69
CA GLY A 87 8.97 -17.45 -2.59
C GLY A 87 9.13 -16.57 -1.36
N ASN A 88 8.12 -15.78 -0.99
CA ASN A 88 8.13 -15.03 0.26
C ASN A 88 8.27 -15.96 1.49
N MET A 89 9.25 -15.68 2.36
CA MET A 89 9.55 -16.49 3.55
C MET A 89 8.43 -16.58 4.60
N PHE A 90 7.50 -15.62 4.61
CA PHE A 90 6.33 -15.61 5.50
C PHE A 90 5.19 -16.49 4.97
N GLY A 91 5.31 -17.01 3.74
CA GLY A 91 4.37 -17.96 3.15
C GLY A 91 2.97 -17.38 2.89
N PRO A 92 1.94 -18.24 2.75
CA PRO A 92 0.59 -17.84 2.33
C PRO A 92 -0.10 -16.80 3.21
N ARG A 93 0.37 -16.59 4.45
CA ARG A 93 -0.19 -15.58 5.35
C ARG A 93 -0.10 -14.16 4.77
N VAL A 94 0.87 -13.90 3.90
CA VAL A 94 1.08 -12.59 3.25
C VAL A 94 -0.11 -12.23 2.38
N PHE A 95 -0.77 -13.21 1.76
CA PHE A 95 -2.01 -12.97 1.02
C PHE A 95 -3.13 -12.40 1.91
N LEU A 96 -3.28 -12.93 3.12
CA LEU A 96 -4.22 -12.38 4.11
C LEU A 96 -3.78 -11.02 4.63
N THR A 97 -2.48 -10.79 4.81
CA THR A 97 -1.94 -9.47 5.13
C THR A 97 -2.31 -8.44 4.06
N GLY A 98 -2.15 -8.79 2.77
CA GLY A 98 -2.57 -7.98 1.63
C GLY A 98 -4.06 -7.64 1.64
N PHE A 99 -4.91 -8.58 2.05
CA PHE A 99 -6.35 -8.33 2.21
C PHE A 99 -6.65 -7.25 3.26
N PHE A 100 -6.05 -7.34 4.45
CA PHE A 100 -6.27 -6.33 5.51
C PHE A 100 -5.67 -4.97 5.15
N GLN A 101 -4.50 -4.95 4.50
CA GLN A 101 -3.90 -3.73 3.97
C GLN A 101 -4.80 -3.07 2.92
N GLY A 102 -5.28 -3.86 1.97
CA GLY A 102 -6.20 -3.40 0.93
C GLY A 102 -7.51 -2.86 1.51
N ILE A 103 -8.07 -3.49 2.54
CA ILE A 103 -9.25 -2.98 3.26
C ILE A 103 -8.96 -1.62 3.87
N GLY A 104 -7.83 -1.45 4.55
CA GLY A 104 -7.46 -0.17 5.12
C GLY A 104 -7.36 0.92 4.07
N THR A 105 -6.76 0.61 2.92
CA THR A 105 -6.66 1.52 1.79
C THR A 105 -8.05 1.93 1.29
N GLU A 106 -8.96 0.98 1.11
CA GLU A 106 -10.34 1.27 0.70
C GLU A 106 -11.10 2.11 1.74
N ILE A 107 -10.95 1.84 3.04
CA ILE A 107 -11.60 2.59 4.11
C ILE A 107 -11.27 4.08 3.99
N GLY A 108 -10.00 4.44 3.76
CA GLY A 108 -9.62 5.85 3.64
C GLY A 108 -10.31 6.60 2.50
N PHE A 109 -10.43 5.98 1.33
CA PHE A 109 -11.15 6.58 0.20
C PHE A 109 -12.67 6.51 0.38
N ALA A 110 -13.17 5.47 1.06
CA ALA A 110 -14.59 5.31 1.38
C ALA A 110 -15.11 6.35 2.37
N ILE A 111 -14.29 6.83 3.32
CA ILE A 111 -14.64 7.96 4.22
C ILE A 111 -15.02 9.21 3.41
N GLY A 112 -14.32 9.47 2.29
CA GLY A 112 -14.65 10.53 1.34
C GLY A 112 -15.74 10.16 0.32
N GLY A 113 -16.34 8.98 0.45
CA GLY A 113 -17.33 8.43 -0.47
C GLY A 113 -16.82 8.22 -1.89
N TYR A 114 -15.50 8.01 -2.07
CA TYR A 114 -14.85 7.91 -3.39
C TYR A 114 -15.02 9.16 -4.28
N LYS A 115 -15.28 10.33 -3.67
CA LYS A 115 -15.52 11.58 -4.39
C LYS A 115 -14.25 12.40 -4.61
N LYS A 116 -13.26 12.24 -3.72
CA LYS A 116 -12.01 13.01 -3.75
C LYS A 116 -10.82 12.07 -3.74
N TYR A 117 -9.79 12.49 -4.45
CA TYR A 117 -8.50 11.81 -4.58
C TYR A 117 -7.41 12.87 -4.43
N ASP A 118 -7.54 13.73 -3.42
CA ASP A 118 -6.55 14.76 -3.10
C ASP A 118 -5.53 14.23 -2.08
N MET A 119 -4.49 15.02 -1.80
CA MET A 119 -3.45 14.63 -0.84
C MET A 119 -4.02 14.27 0.53
N LYS A 120 -5.04 15.00 1.00
CA LYS A 120 -5.72 14.71 2.27
C LYS A 120 -6.35 13.31 2.27
N THR A 121 -7.04 12.94 1.20
CA THR A 121 -7.66 11.60 1.09
C THR A 121 -6.61 10.50 1.08
N VAL A 122 -5.51 10.68 0.33
CA VAL A 122 -4.40 9.71 0.29
C VAL A 122 -3.72 9.57 1.66
N LEU A 123 -3.57 10.67 2.42
CA LEU A 123 -3.03 10.62 3.77
C LEU A 123 -3.97 9.88 4.74
N ILE A 124 -5.29 10.10 4.65
CA ILE A 124 -6.28 9.36 5.45
C ILE A 124 -6.25 7.86 5.10
N ALA A 125 -6.12 7.51 3.82
CA ALA A 125 -5.92 6.13 3.38
C ALA A 125 -4.64 5.52 3.96
N SER A 126 -3.53 6.25 3.94
CA SER A 126 -2.27 5.81 4.55
C SER A 126 -2.43 5.51 6.06
N VAL A 127 -3.14 6.36 6.80
CA VAL A 127 -3.44 6.16 8.23
C VAL A 127 -4.29 4.90 8.44
N THR A 128 -5.37 4.75 7.66
CA THR A 128 -6.31 3.63 7.81
C THR A 128 -5.69 2.28 7.39
N THR A 129 -4.83 2.25 6.36
CA THR A 129 -3.98 1.10 6.01
C THR A 129 -2.98 0.75 7.10
N THR A 130 -2.38 1.77 7.74
CA THR A 130 -1.50 1.54 8.89
C THR A 130 -2.25 0.90 10.04
N ILE A 131 -3.43 1.42 10.40
CA ILE A 131 -4.22 0.88 11.52
C ILE A 131 -4.64 -0.57 11.26
N THR A 132 -5.22 -0.86 10.10
CA THR A 132 -5.70 -2.21 9.75
C THR A 132 -4.56 -3.22 9.67
N SER A 133 -3.45 -2.86 9.03
CA SER A 133 -2.27 -3.73 8.98
C SER A 133 -1.68 -3.96 10.37
N PHE A 134 -1.60 -2.93 11.22
CA PHE A 134 -1.03 -3.05 12.56
C PHE A 134 -1.89 -3.93 13.48
N ILE A 135 -3.22 -3.82 13.39
CA ILE A 135 -4.15 -4.72 14.08
C ILE A 135 -3.91 -6.17 13.62
N TRP A 136 -3.81 -6.41 12.31
CA TRP A 136 -3.53 -7.74 11.78
C TRP A 136 -2.17 -8.29 12.25
N ASN A 137 -1.12 -7.46 12.21
CA ASN A 137 0.22 -7.82 12.70
C ASN A 137 0.28 -8.03 14.21
N THR A 138 -0.59 -7.39 14.98
CA THR A 138 -0.65 -7.60 16.43
C THR A 138 -0.90 -9.08 16.74
N TYR A 139 -1.79 -9.73 16.00
CA TYR A 139 -2.08 -11.16 16.18
C TYR A 139 -1.09 -12.05 15.43
N THR A 140 -0.77 -11.69 14.18
CA THR A 140 0.03 -12.57 13.31
C THR A 140 1.53 -12.56 13.63
N SER A 141 2.04 -11.44 14.12
CA SER A 141 3.44 -11.26 14.51
C SER A 141 3.63 -11.19 16.03
N ALA A 142 2.58 -11.52 16.80
CA ALA A 142 2.57 -11.56 18.26
C ALA A 142 3.03 -10.24 18.92
N TYR A 143 2.65 -9.07 18.39
CA TYR A 143 3.07 -7.79 19.01
C TYR A 143 2.54 -7.63 20.45
N TYR A 144 1.50 -8.38 20.82
CA TYR A 144 0.99 -8.41 22.20
C TYR A 144 1.97 -9.02 23.21
N THR A 145 3.03 -9.72 22.78
CA THR A 145 4.08 -10.23 23.67
C THR A 145 5.24 -9.25 23.84
N LEU A 146 5.24 -8.13 23.14
CA LEU A 146 6.27 -7.10 23.21
C LEU A 146 5.91 -6.07 24.29
N GLU A 147 6.92 -5.37 24.78
CA GLU A 147 6.74 -4.24 25.68
C GLU A 147 5.91 -3.14 25.02
N LEU A 148 4.96 -2.56 25.76
CA LEU A 148 4.00 -1.59 25.23
C LEU A 148 4.69 -0.39 24.55
N TRP A 149 5.79 0.11 25.12
CA TRP A 149 6.53 1.24 24.56
C TRP A 149 7.09 0.90 23.16
N LEU A 150 7.56 -0.33 22.94
CA LEU A 150 8.11 -0.77 21.67
C LEU A 150 6.99 -0.89 20.63
N VAL A 151 5.84 -1.44 21.01
CA VAL A 151 4.66 -1.52 20.14
C VAL A 151 4.20 -0.13 19.69
N VAL A 152 4.18 0.85 20.60
CA VAL A 152 3.84 2.24 20.28
C VAL A 152 4.85 2.85 19.31
N VAL A 153 6.16 2.64 19.54
CA VAL A 153 7.22 3.11 18.63
C VAL A 153 7.08 2.47 17.25
N MET A 154 6.86 1.17 17.17
CA MET A 154 6.65 0.44 15.91
C MET A 154 5.47 1.02 15.13
N PHE A 155 4.35 1.31 15.80
CA PHE A 155 3.18 1.93 15.16
C PHE A 155 3.50 3.31 14.59
N ILE A 156 4.20 4.16 15.35
CA ILE A 156 4.58 5.51 14.90
C ILE A 156 5.51 5.42 13.69
N ILE A 157 6.52 4.54 13.72
CA ILE A 157 7.45 4.36 12.61
C ILE A 157 6.71 3.85 11.36
N ARG A 158 5.83 2.85 11.51
CA ARG A 158 4.98 2.35 10.41
C ARG A 158 4.13 3.45 9.82
N LEU A 159 3.52 4.27 10.66
CA LEU A 159 2.68 5.38 10.23
C LEU A 159 3.48 6.38 9.40
N VAL A 160 4.66 6.79 9.87
CA VAL A 160 5.55 7.69 9.12
C VAL A 160 5.97 7.05 7.79
N SER A 161 6.32 5.77 7.81
CA SER A 161 6.65 4.99 6.61
C SER A 161 5.50 5.01 5.59
N SER A 162 4.27 4.73 6.03
CA SER A 162 3.08 4.74 5.17
C SER A 162 2.79 6.12 4.59
N LEU A 163 2.84 7.17 5.42
CA LEU A 163 2.62 8.54 4.95
C LEU A 163 3.66 8.95 3.90
N LEU A 164 4.90 8.48 4.03
CA LEU A 164 5.94 8.72 3.03
C LEU A 164 5.72 7.91 1.75
N PHE A 165 5.67 6.57 1.84
CA PHE A 165 5.64 5.70 0.66
C PHE A 165 4.29 5.72 -0.06
N CYS A 166 3.18 5.69 0.67
CA CYS A 166 1.84 5.74 0.10
C CYS A 166 1.33 7.16 -0.07
N GLY A 167 1.45 7.98 0.98
CA GLY A 167 0.96 9.36 0.94
C GLY A 167 1.67 10.21 -0.11
N VAL A 168 3.00 10.24 -0.07
CA VAL A 168 3.81 11.15 -0.91
C VAL A 168 4.31 10.46 -2.18
N ILE A 169 5.06 9.36 -2.03
CA ILE A 169 5.77 8.75 -3.16
C ILE A 169 4.80 8.16 -4.17
N THR A 170 3.85 7.33 -3.73
CA THR A 170 2.87 6.68 -4.63
C THR A 170 2.00 7.70 -5.35
N LYS A 171 1.55 8.75 -4.65
CA LYS A 171 0.79 9.84 -5.27
C LYS A 171 1.60 10.56 -6.34
N LYS A 172 2.83 10.97 -6.02
CA LYS A 172 3.73 11.65 -6.98
C LYS A 172 4.07 10.77 -8.18
N LEU A 173 4.26 9.47 -7.95
CA LEU A 173 4.48 8.49 -9.02
C LEU A 173 3.29 8.46 -9.98
N ALA A 174 2.06 8.32 -9.46
CA ALA A 174 0.85 8.30 -10.27
C ALA A 174 0.62 9.63 -11.01
N ASP A 175 0.80 10.77 -10.33
CA ASP A 175 0.67 12.09 -10.95
C ASP A 175 1.73 12.28 -12.04
N GLY A 176 2.97 11.80 -11.84
CA GLY A 176 4.04 11.85 -12.82
C GLY A 176 3.73 11.00 -14.07
N LEU A 177 3.20 9.79 -13.87
CA LEU A 177 2.76 8.93 -14.98
C LEU A 177 1.56 9.52 -15.74
N ALA A 178 0.67 10.22 -15.05
CA ALA A 178 -0.44 10.94 -15.67
C ALA A 178 0.07 12.08 -16.56
N LYS A 179 0.99 12.91 -16.06
CA LYS A 179 1.64 13.99 -16.82
C LYS A 179 2.46 13.48 -18.00
N ALA A 180 3.06 12.29 -17.89
CA ALA A 180 3.74 11.64 -19.00
C ALA A 180 2.79 11.05 -20.07
N GLY A 181 1.48 11.17 -19.89
CA GLY A 181 0.46 10.69 -20.83
C GLY A 181 0.20 9.17 -20.77
N VAL A 182 0.85 8.44 -19.84
CA VAL A 182 0.67 6.98 -19.70
C VAL A 182 -0.72 6.64 -19.18
N LEU A 183 -1.34 7.54 -18.42
CA LEU A 183 -2.63 7.32 -17.75
C LEU A 183 -3.81 8.07 -18.39
N LYS A 184 -3.72 8.50 -19.66
CA LYS A 184 -4.80 9.21 -20.40
C LYS A 184 -6.15 8.48 -20.38
N GLY A 185 -6.11 7.15 -20.33
CA GLY A 185 -7.30 6.32 -20.22
C GLY A 185 -8.02 6.42 -18.86
N TYR A 186 -7.47 7.08 -17.85
CA TYR A 186 -7.99 7.12 -16.48
C TYR A 186 -8.38 8.53 -16.05
N ALA A 187 -9.24 8.62 -15.03
CA ALA A 187 -9.71 9.90 -14.49
C ALA A 187 -8.57 10.80 -13.97
N ILE A 188 -7.45 10.22 -13.55
CA ILE A 188 -6.24 10.99 -13.20
C ILE A 188 -5.58 11.63 -14.43
N GLY A 189 -5.52 10.95 -15.58
CA GLY A 189 -4.96 11.51 -16.81
C GLY A 189 -5.81 12.64 -17.37
N GLN A 190 -7.14 12.45 -17.37
CA GLN A 190 -8.10 13.48 -17.80
C GLN A 190 -8.04 14.76 -16.96
N GLN A 191 -7.64 14.67 -15.69
CA GLN A 191 -7.43 15.86 -14.88
C GLN A 191 -6.25 16.70 -15.35
N TYR A 192 -5.19 16.08 -15.87
CA TYR A 192 -3.99 16.78 -16.33
C TYR A 192 -4.06 17.21 -17.80
N ASP A 193 -4.72 16.44 -18.67
CA ASP A 193 -4.96 16.86 -20.07
C ASP A 193 -5.74 18.20 -20.11
N ASN A 194 -6.70 18.42 -19.20
CA ASN A 194 -7.46 19.68 -19.11
C ASN A 194 -6.62 20.89 -18.62
N PHE A 195 -5.47 20.68 -17.98
CA PHE A 195 -4.58 21.77 -17.54
C PHE A 195 -3.61 22.23 -18.63
N ASP A 196 -3.34 21.39 -19.64
CA ASP A 196 -2.48 21.74 -20.77
C ASP A 196 -3.25 22.44 -21.91
N GLU A 197 -4.60 22.48 -21.83
CA GLU A 197 -5.50 23.15 -22.78
C GLU A 197 -5.98 24.56 -22.32
N GLU A 198 -5.70 24.99 -21.08
CA GLU A 198 -5.93 26.36 -20.55
C GLU A 198 -4.66 27.21 -20.58
#